data_AF-A0A380FBP0-F1
#
_entry.id   AF-A0A380FBP0-F1
#
_cell.length_a   1.000
_cell.length_b   1.000
_cell.length_c   1.000
_cell.angle_alpha   90.00
_cell.angle_beta   90.00
_cell.angle_gamma   90.00
#
_symmetry.space_group_name_H-M   'P 1'
#
loop_
_entity.id
_entity.type
_entity.pdbx_description
1 polymer ?
#
loop_
_entity_poly.entity_id
_entity_poly.type
_entity_poly.pdbx_seq_one_letter_code
_entity_poly.pdbx_strand_id
1 'polypeptide(L)' 'MEPKSSWPNDVSNQARSLKLLEAAGLIKLDKNFGLSGSIKDIKSNPKNLKIKAVDAQQTARALSDVDLSVINNG' A
#
# COMPACT_ATOMS: atom_id res chain seq x y z
N MET A 1 11.04 3.25 -15.88
CA MET A 1 9.60 2.97 -15.64
C MET A 1 9.31 3.34 -14.20
N GLU A 2 8.16 3.96 -13.89
CA GLU A 2 7.77 4.21 -12.48
C GLU A 2 7.34 2.89 -11.82
N PRO A 3 7.67 2.67 -10.53
CA PRO A 3 7.32 1.43 -9.85
C PRO A 3 5.81 1.33 -9.61
N LYS A 4 5.19 0.25 -10.10
CA LYS A 4 3.77 -0.08 -9.95
C LYS A 4 3.59 -0.94 -8.71
N SER A 5 2.47 -0.77 -7.99
CA SER A 5 2.17 -1.59 -6.82
C SER A 5 0.68 -1.93 -6.68
N SER A 6 0.35 -3.12 -6.17
CA SER A 6 -1.04 -3.58 -5.96
C SER A 6 -1.38 -3.82 -4.49
N TRP A 7 -2.57 -3.36 -4.08
CA TRP A 7 -2.97 -3.21 -2.68
C TRP A 7 -4.42 -3.63 -2.49
N PRO A 8 -4.81 -4.18 -1.32
CA PRO A 8 -6.23 -4.34 -0.99
C PRO A 8 -6.96 -2.99 -1.06
N ASN A 9 -8.18 -3.00 -1.59
CA ASN A 9 -9.01 -1.81 -1.78
C ASN A 9 -9.99 -1.56 -0.63
N ASP A 10 -10.15 -2.48 0.31
CA ASP A 10 -10.94 -2.24 1.52
C ASP A 10 -10.15 -1.36 2.51
N VAL A 11 -10.87 -0.50 3.23
CA VAL A 11 -10.30 0.56 4.06
C VAL A 11 -9.33 0.01 5.11
N SER A 12 -9.74 -1.03 5.83
CA SER A 12 -8.95 -1.56 6.94
C SER A 12 -7.65 -2.20 6.46
N ASN A 13 -7.70 -3.00 5.39
CA ASN A 13 -6.49 -3.63 4.87
C ASN A 13 -5.60 -2.64 4.13
N GLN A 14 -6.15 -1.63 3.47
CA GLN A 14 -5.37 -0.55 2.89
C GLN A 14 -4.60 0.23 3.98
N ALA A 15 -5.26 0.58 5.09
CA ALA A 15 -4.61 1.25 6.22
C ALA A 15 -3.49 0.40 6.83
N ARG A 16 -3.71 -0.91 7.01
CA ARG A 16 -2.67 -1.86 7.48
C ARG A 16 -1.50 -1.95 6.51
N SER A 17 -1.79 -2.00 5.21
CA SER A 17 -0.75 -2.06 4.17
C SER A 17 0.12 -0.81 4.21
N LEU A 18 -0.47 0.36 4.42
CA LEU A 18 0.27 1.62 4.51
C LEU A 18 1.17 1.64 5.75
N LYS A 19 0.67 1.15 6.89
CA LYS A 19 1.47 0.99 8.10
C LYS A 19 2.63 0.00 7.92
N LEU A 20 2.42 -1.06 7.14
CA LEU A 20 3.48 -2.00 6.80
C LEU A 20 4.61 -1.34 5.99
N LEU A 21 4.30 -0.47 5.02
CA LEU A 21 5.34 0.27 4.29
C LEU A 21 6.08 1.28 5.15
N GLU A 22 5.36 1.97 6.04
CA GLU A 22 5.99 2.89 6.98
C GLU A 22 6.99 2.14 7.87
N ALA A 23 6.59 0.97 8.39
CA ALA A 23 7.48 0.09 9.15
C ALA A 23 8.68 -0.42 8.32
N ALA A 24 8.47 -0.66 7.01
CA ALA A 24 9.54 -1.02 6.08
C ALA A 24 10.41 0.18 5.62
N GLY A 25 10.13 1.40 6.10
CA GLY A 25 10.87 2.62 5.75
C GLY A 25 10.68 3.11 4.31
N LEU A 26 9.66 2.60 3.60
CA LEU A 26 9.41 2.92 2.19
C LEU A 26 8.61 4.22 1.99
N ILE A 27 7.75 4.55 2.96
CA ILE A 27 6.96 5.79 3.01
C ILE A 27 6.99 6.37 4.42
N LYS A 28 6.52 7.61 4.59
CA LYS A 28 6.16 8.17 5.90
C LYS A 28 4.70 8.57 5.91
N LEU A 29 3.98 8.21 6.96
CA LEU A 29 2.57 8.57 7.14
C LEU A 29 2.44 9.79 8.05
N ASP A 30 1.24 10.35 8.06
CA ASP A 30 0.85 11.36 9.01
C ASP A 30 0.94 10.91 10.46
N LYS A 31 1.29 11.83 11.37
CA LYS A 31 1.40 11.53 12.81
C LYS A 31 0.09 11.00 13.41
N ASN A 32 -1.04 11.42 12.84
CA ASN A 32 -2.38 11.04 13.29
C ASN A 32 -2.96 9.88 12.46
N PHE A 33 -2.13 9.14 11.72
CA PHE A 33 -2.61 8.05 10.88
C PHE A 33 -3.29 6.97 11.72
N GLY A 34 -4.55 6.69 11.40
CA GLY A 34 -5.41 5.74 12.11
C GLY A 34 -5.86 4.55 11.27
N LEU A 35 -6.78 3.77 11.81
CA LEU A 35 -7.30 2.53 11.20
C LEU A 35 -8.10 2.74 9.90
N SER A 36 -8.47 4.00 9.60
CA SER A 36 -9.15 4.42 8.38
C SER A 36 -8.28 5.33 7.50
N GLY A 37 -6.97 5.38 7.76
CA GLY A 37 -6.03 6.16 6.97
C GLY A 37 -5.93 5.67 5.52
N SER A 38 -5.56 6.59 4.64
CA SER A 38 -5.58 6.43 3.19
C SER A 38 -4.27 6.88 2.56
N ILE A 39 -4.13 6.69 1.25
CA ILE A 39 -2.98 7.17 0.48
C ILE A 39 -2.78 8.70 0.56
N LYS A 40 -3.83 9.46 0.93
CA LYS A 40 -3.74 10.92 1.09
C LYS A 40 -2.94 11.33 2.32
N ASP A 41 -2.79 10.41 3.28
CA ASP A 41 -2.09 10.60 4.55
C ASP A 41 -0.58 10.28 4.43
N ILE A 42 -0.08 10.09 3.21
CA ILE A 42 1.35 9.86 2.91
C ILE A 42 2.08 11.20 2.85
N LYS A 43 2.98 11.44 3.80
CA LYS A 43 3.82 12.64 3.87
C LYS A 43 5.11 12.55 3.05
N SER A 44 5.61 11.34 2.82
CA SER A 44 6.81 11.13 2.03
C SER A 44 6.75 9.81 1.29
N ASN A 45 7.09 9.84 0.00
CA ASN A 45 7.15 8.68 -0.88
C ASN A 45 8.42 8.80 -1.75
N PRO A 46 9.63 8.60 -1.18
CA PRO A 46 10.89 8.83 -1.89
C PRO A 46 11.09 7.90 -3.09
N LYS A 47 10.40 6.76 -3.12
CA LYS A 47 10.41 5.80 -4.23
C LYS A 47 9.32 6.10 -5.28
N ASN A 48 8.49 7.13 -5.08
CA ASN A 48 7.36 7.50 -5.93
C ASN A 48 6.49 6.28 -6.29
N LEU A 49 6.21 5.43 -5.30
CA LEU A 49 5.38 4.24 -5.46
C LEU A 49 3.99 4.63 -5.98
N LYS A 50 3.57 4.04 -7.11
CA LYS A 50 2.21 4.21 -7.63
C LYS A 50 1.32 3.10 -7.09
N ILE A 51 0.42 3.48 -6.20
CA ILE A 51 -0.49 2.57 -5.49
C ILE A 51 -1.72 2.34 -6.36
N LYS A 52 -1.90 1.10 -6.83
CA LYS A 52 -3.14 0.63 -7.48
C LYS A 52 -3.93 -0.23 -6.49
N ALA A 53 -5.04 0.29 -6.02
CA ALA A 53 -5.96 -0.47 -5.18
C ALA A 53 -6.73 -1.50 -6.05
N VAL A 54 -6.75 -2.74 -5.61
CA VAL A 54 -7.43 -3.90 -6.23
C VAL A 54 -8.15 -4.70 -5.15
N ASP A 55 -9.06 -5.59 -5.54
CA ASP A 55 -9.64 -6.55 -4.60
C ASP A 55 -8.53 -7.39 -3.94
N ALA A 56 -8.66 -7.67 -2.64
CA ALA A 56 -7.67 -8.41 -1.85
C ALA A 56 -7.28 -9.75 -2.50
N GLN A 57 -8.24 -10.46 -3.12
CA GLN A 57 -8.00 -11.75 -3.78
C GLN A 57 -7.17 -11.63 -5.07
N GLN A 58 -7.00 -10.42 -5.61
CA GLN A 58 -6.23 -10.15 -6.82
C GLN A 58 -4.78 -9.75 -6.54
N THR A 59 -4.45 -9.41 -5.29
CA THR A 59 -3.11 -8.93 -4.91
C THR A 59 -2.01 -9.96 -5.21
N ALA A 60 -2.26 -11.25 -4.96
CA ALA A 60 -1.31 -12.32 -5.27
C ALA A 60 -1.12 -12.53 -6.78
N ARG A 61 -2.21 -12.45 -7.56
CA ARG A 61 -2.16 -12.61 -9.02
C ARG A 61 -1.46 -11.44 -9.71
N ALA A 62 -1.55 -10.25 -9.13
CA ALA A 62 -0.93 -9.05 -9.67
C ALA A 62 0.61 -9.04 -9.58
N LEU A 63 1.23 -9.95 -8.82
CA LEU A 63 2.69 -9.98 -8.61
C LEU A 63 3.52 -10.01 -9.90
N SER A 64 3.01 -10.59 -10.99
CA SER A 64 3.73 -10.60 -12.27
C SER A 64 3.78 -9.24 -12.96
N ASP A 65 2.90 -8.31 -12.57
CA ASP A 65 2.63 -7.06 -13.29
C ASP A 65 3.03 -5.80 -12.49
N VAL A 66 3.47 -5.99 -11.24
CA VAL A 66 3.82 -4.92 -10.31
C VAL A 66 5.17 -5.19 -9.64
N ASP A 67 5.85 -4.11 -9.24
CA ASP A 67 7.11 -4.19 -8.50
C ASP A 67 6.91 -4.53 -7.01
N LEU A 68 5.70 -4.29 -6.49
CA LEU A 68 5.34 -4.57 -5.10
C LEU A 68 3.86 -4.91 -4.96
N SER A 69 3.53 -5.98 -4.24
CA SER A 69 2.15 -6.31 -3.87
C SER A 69 2.04 -6.55 -2.38
N VAL A 70 1.00 -6.00 -1.75
CA VAL A 70 0.66 -6.32 -0.36
C VAL A 70 -0.47 -7.33 -0.37
N ILE A 71 -0.20 -8.53 0.18
CA ILE A 71 -1.11 -9.67 0.16
C ILE A 71 -1.60 -9.92 1.58
N ASN A 72 -2.91 -10.04 1.75
CA ASN A 72 -3.50 -10.38 3.04
C ASN A 72 -3.07 -11.79 3.47
N ASN A 73 -2.80 -11.94 4.76
CA ASN A 73 -2.78 -13.26 5.36
C ASN A 73 -4.23 -13.68 5.66
N GLY A 74 -4.63 -14.87 5.21
CA GLY A 74 -5.94 -15.47 5.46
C GLY A 74 -6.06 -16.08 6.84
#